data_AF-A0A2E3WT60-F1
#
_entry.id   AF-A0A2E3WT60-F1
#
_cell.length_a   1.000
_cell.length_b   1.000
_cell.length_c   1.000
_cell.angle_alpha   90.00
_cell.angle_beta   90.00
_cell.angle_gamma   90.00
#
_symmetry.space_group_name_H-M   'P 1'
#
loop_
_entity.id
_entity.type
_entity.pdbx_description
1 polymer ?
#
loop_
_entity_poly.entity_id
_entity_poly.type
_entity_poly.pdbx_seq_one_letter_code
_entity_poly.pdbx_strand_id
1 'polypeptide(L)'
;MKQWLTGTTGTEKIALLNKRFESVCLDRINNKKDNDYPVYTPFMSLNEGRERLPSLLLEKKSLLVKDNEYLNHISDFYTPPANNYLGDKNTVEFGFDQSKEEVFDLALNFFCSNKSFVVDVFKSIVKNIIPMRTIESEVRKEGVGNSNRESIGALYLSAPSAEPKHLQLAINIAHEVGHQALMLYQTSDSIIHPAELTRNVYSAVRRTDRPAIQSFHALVAVVYMRDFVASIDLSKLNESEKDFIRTQHIQFISWLKANIWDFKKITFTEVGKMIYDELFDYIESI
;
A
#
# COMPACT_ATOMS: atom_id res chain seq x y z
N MET A 1 12.55 -20.02 10.85
CA MET A 1 12.80 -18.59 11.12
C MET A 1 11.51 -17.94 11.60
N LYS A 2 11.55 -16.97 12.54
CA LYS A 2 10.33 -16.25 12.95
C LYS A 2 10.02 -15.19 11.90
N GLN A 3 8.92 -15.35 11.17
CA GLN A 3 8.47 -14.37 10.16
C GLN A 3 7.90 -13.12 10.84
N TRP A 4 8.15 -11.95 10.25
CA TRP A 4 7.73 -10.62 10.68
C TRP A 4 6.84 -9.95 9.63
N LEU A 5 7.18 -10.05 8.34
CA LEU A 5 6.42 -9.45 7.25
C LEU A 5 5.60 -10.45 6.45
N THR A 6 6.03 -11.71 6.35
CA THR A 6 5.47 -12.72 5.46
C THR A 6 4.81 -13.87 6.23
N GLY A 7 3.99 -14.65 5.52
CA GLY A 7 3.36 -15.86 6.07
C GLY A 7 2.45 -15.60 7.28
N THR A 8 2.00 -16.69 7.91
CA THR A 8 1.00 -16.63 8.99
C THR A 8 1.49 -15.84 10.20
N THR A 9 2.71 -16.09 10.68
CA THR A 9 3.24 -15.39 11.87
C THR A 9 3.48 -13.90 11.61
N GLY A 10 3.90 -13.53 10.39
CA GLY A 10 4.02 -12.13 10.00
C GLY A 10 2.66 -11.42 10.01
N THR A 11 1.64 -12.06 9.42
CA THR A 11 0.26 -11.56 9.45
C THR A 11 -0.25 -11.34 10.87
N GLU A 12 -0.06 -12.29 11.79
CA GLU A 12 -0.50 -12.18 13.18
C GLU A 12 0.17 -11.00 13.91
N LYS A 13 1.48 -10.81 13.70
CA LYS A 13 2.22 -9.68 14.27
C LYS A 13 1.71 -8.34 13.75
N ILE A 14 1.49 -8.24 12.44
CA ILE A 14 0.96 -7.03 11.81
C ILE A 14 -0.46 -6.73 12.32
N ALA A 15 -1.32 -7.74 12.43
CA ALA A 15 -2.68 -7.57 12.94
C ALA A 15 -2.68 -7.08 14.40
N LEU A 16 -1.81 -7.65 15.24
CA LEU A 16 -1.65 -7.21 16.63
C LEU A 16 -1.14 -5.77 16.72
N LEU A 17 -0.12 -5.44 15.92
CA LEU A 17 0.44 -4.09 15.86
C LEU A 17 -0.60 -3.08 15.38
N ASN A 18 -1.36 -3.42 14.33
CA ASN A 18 -2.42 -2.56 13.83
C ASN A 18 -3.51 -2.33 14.89
N LYS A 19 -3.98 -3.37 15.57
CA LYS A 19 -4.98 -3.23 16.65
C LYS A 19 -4.51 -2.25 17.75
N ARG A 20 -3.25 -2.36 18.16
CA ARG A 20 -2.67 -1.43 19.13
C ARG A 20 -2.60 -0.01 18.59
N PHE A 21 -2.15 0.15 17.35
CA PHE A 21 -2.06 1.44 16.67
C PHE A 21 -3.44 2.13 16.55
N GLU A 22 -4.46 1.38 16.13
CA GLU A 22 -5.85 1.86 16.03
C GLU A 22 -6.36 2.36 17.38
N SER A 23 -6.17 1.59 18.46
CA SER A 23 -6.55 2.00 19.82
C SER A 23 -5.89 3.32 20.22
N VAL A 24 -4.58 3.44 20.04
CA VAL A 24 -3.84 4.66 20.37
C VAL A 24 -4.33 5.86 19.56
N CYS A 25 -4.65 5.67 18.28
CA CYS A 25 -5.19 6.75 17.45
C CYS A 25 -6.59 7.15 17.89
N LEU A 26 -7.44 6.17 18.22
CA LEU A 26 -8.82 6.39 18.65
C LEU A 26 -8.88 7.13 19.99
N ASP A 27 -8.14 6.66 20.99
CA ASP A 27 -8.06 7.31 22.31
C ASP A 27 -7.60 8.76 22.16
N ARG A 28 -6.62 8.98 21.28
CA ARG A 28 -6.03 10.30 21.05
C ARG A 28 -6.99 11.25 20.33
N ILE A 29 -7.81 10.79 19.39
CA ILE A 29 -8.80 11.65 18.72
C ILE A 29 -9.99 11.94 19.62
N ASN A 30 -10.48 10.95 20.38
CA ASN A 30 -11.60 11.10 21.31
C ASN A 30 -11.26 12.10 22.41
N ASN A 31 -10.07 11.98 23.00
CA ASN A 31 -9.58 12.94 23.99
C ASN A 31 -9.38 14.35 23.42
N LYS A 32 -8.96 14.50 22.15
CA LYS A 32 -8.69 15.82 21.55
C LYS A 32 -9.98 16.54 21.11
N LYS A 33 -10.98 15.82 20.62
CA LYS A 33 -12.22 16.40 20.08
C LYS A 33 -13.39 16.39 21.06
N ASP A 34 -13.21 15.87 22.27
CA ASP A 34 -14.27 15.66 23.26
C ASP A 34 -15.47 14.93 22.64
N ASN A 35 -15.17 13.84 21.95
CA ASN A 35 -16.13 13.02 21.21
C ASN A 35 -15.84 11.54 21.45
N ASP A 36 -16.79 10.66 21.17
CA ASP A 36 -16.68 9.22 21.39
C ASP A 36 -16.83 8.47 20.07
N TYR A 37 -15.82 8.59 19.20
CA TYR A 37 -15.77 7.80 17.98
C TYR A 37 -15.60 6.32 18.37
N PRO A 38 -16.48 5.41 17.90
CA PRO A 38 -16.45 4.01 18.33
C PRO A 38 -15.46 3.16 17.53
N VAL A 39 -14.94 3.69 16.41
CA VAL A 39 -14.12 2.94 15.45
C VAL A 39 -13.03 3.82 14.87
N TYR A 40 -11.87 3.22 14.63
CA TYR A 40 -10.78 3.87 13.92
C TYR A 40 -11.13 4.14 12.45
N THR A 41 -10.77 5.32 11.96
CA THR A 41 -10.68 5.64 10.52
C THR A 41 -9.25 6.01 10.15
N PRO A 42 -8.80 5.80 8.90
CA PRO A 42 -7.42 6.08 8.52
C PRO A 42 -6.94 7.49 8.86
N PHE A 43 -7.80 8.49 8.73
CA PHE A 43 -7.47 9.90 8.98
C PHE A 43 -7.19 10.22 10.46
N MET A 44 -7.50 9.31 11.39
CA MET A 44 -7.10 9.44 12.80
C MET A 44 -5.58 9.24 13.01
N SER A 45 -4.88 8.68 12.02
CA SER A 45 -3.42 8.50 12.09
C SER A 45 -2.63 9.80 11.90
N LEU A 46 -3.17 10.79 11.16
CA LEU A 46 -2.56 12.10 10.89
C LEU A 46 -1.98 12.71 12.16
N ASN A 47 -0.67 13.01 12.26
CA ASN A 47 -0.08 13.46 13.53
C ASN A 47 -0.32 14.93 13.87
N GLU A 48 -0.33 15.81 12.87
CA GLU A 48 -0.45 17.27 13.02
C GLU A 48 -1.67 17.78 12.26
N GLY A 49 -2.21 18.95 12.60
CA GLY A 49 -3.37 19.51 11.86
C GLY A 49 -4.73 18.85 12.14
N ARG A 50 -4.80 17.87 13.07
CA ARG A 50 -6.03 17.12 13.37
C ARG A 50 -7.22 17.96 13.79
N GLU A 51 -6.97 19.11 14.41
CA GLU A 51 -8.01 20.06 14.80
C GLU A 51 -8.80 20.58 13.59
N ARG A 52 -8.19 20.56 12.41
CA ARG A 52 -8.81 20.96 11.15
C ARG A 52 -9.50 19.80 10.43
N LEU A 53 -9.27 18.54 10.83
CA LEU A 53 -9.90 17.39 10.17
C LEU A 53 -11.42 17.52 10.22
N PRO A 54 -12.13 17.50 9.09
CA PRO A 54 -13.58 17.51 9.03
C PRO A 54 -14.11 16.28 9.77
N SER A 55 -15.19 16.45 10.53
CA SER A 55 -15.84 15.33 11.22
C SER A 55 -16.22 14.21 10.24
N LEU A 56 -16.55 14.58 9.01
CA LEU A 56 -16.86 13.64 7.92
C LEU A 56 -15.71 12.64 7.65
N LEU A 57 -14.44 13.05 7.73
CA LEU A 57 -13.27 12.15 7.54
C LEU A 57 -13.03 11.20 8.73
N LEU A 58 -13.70 11.44 9.86
CA LEU A 58 -13.66 10.60 11.06
C LEU A 58 -14.83 9.60 11.10
N GLU A 59 -15.71 9.62 10.11
CA GLU A 59 -16.81 8.68 9.99
C GLU A 59 -16.38 7.39 9.28
N LYS A 60 -16.93 6.27 9.73
CA LYS A 60 -16.71 4.98 9.08
C LYS A 60 -17.34 4.99 7.68
N LYS A 61 -16.52 4.71 6.66
CA LYS A 61 -16.97 4.51 5.27
C LYS A 61 -16.85 3.04 4.86
N SER A 62 -17.45 2.71 3.71
CA SER A 62 -17.26 1.43 3.03
C SER A 62 -15.80 1.21 2.65
N LEU A 63 -15.43 -0.05 2.39
CA LEU A 63 -14.08 -0.40 1.94
C LEU A 63 -13.72 0.40 0.67
N LEU A 64 -14.52 0.36 -0.38
CA LEU A 64 -14.38 1.28 -1.51
C LEU A 64 -15.21 2.54 -1.25
N VAL A 65 -14.57 3.69 -1.20
CA VAL A 65 -15.26 4.98 -0.93
C VAL A 65 -15.77 5.56 -2.25
N LYS A 66 -17.11 5.61 -2.40
CA LYS A 66 -17.79 6.12 -3.62
C LYS A 66 -18.39 7.52 -3.44
N ASP A 67 -18.38 8.03 -2.21
CA ASP A 67 -18.96 9.31 -1.81
C ASP A 67 -18.07 10.48 -2.25
N ASN A 68 -18.45 11.18 -3.33
CA ASN A 68 -17.64 12.27 -3.89
C ASN A 68 -17.57 13.49 -2.96
N GLU A 69 -18.53 13.72 -2.07
CA GLU A 69 -18.44 14.80 -1.08
C GLU A 69 -17.32 14.51 -0.08
N TYR A 70 -17.27 13.28 0.41
CA TYR A 70 -16.15 12.81 1.24
C TYR A 70 -14.81 12.94 0.51
N LEU A 71 -14.74 12.51 -0.75
CA LEU A 71 -13.50 12.55 -1.54
C LEU A 71 -13.02 13.99 -1.80
N ASN A 72 -13.94 14.94 -2.01
CA ASN A 72 -13.60 16.36 -2.10
C ASN A 72 -12.98 16.88 -0.80
N HIS A 73 -13.52 16.50 0.36
CA HIS A 73 -12.91 16.87 1.63
C HIS A 73 -11.50 16.29 1.83
N ILE A 74 -11.17 15.13 1.26
CA ILE A 74 -9.79 14.63 1.31
C ILE A 74 -8.85 15.58 0.55
N SER A 75 -9.31 16.15 -0.57
CA SER A 75 -8.51 17.03 -1.43
C SER A 75 -8.10 18.34 -0.73
N ASP A 76 -8.84 18.76 0.29
CA ASP A 76 -8.49 19.93 1.12
C ASP A 76 -7.28 19.66 2.03
N PHE A 77 -6.98 18.40 2.34
CA PHE A 77 -5.92 18.00 3.28
C PHE A 77 -4.75 17.29 2.62
N TYR A 78 -5.00 16.61 1.50
CA TYR A 78 -4.00 15.83 0.81
C TYR A 78 -3.96 16.19 -0.67
N THR A 79 -2.74 16.34 -1.20
CA THR A 79 -2.53 16.35 -2.64
C THR A 79 -2.33 14.90 -3.11
N PRO A 80 -3.06 14.44 -4.13
CA PRO A 80 -2.84 13.13 -4.70
C PRO A 80 -1.38 12.92 -5.14
N PRO A 81 -0.84 11.70 -5.01
CA PRO A 81 0.48 11.35 -5.50
C PRO A 81 0.59 11.56 -7.03
N ALA A 82 1.79 11.90 -7.51
CA ALA A 82 2.06 12.07 -8.95
C ALA A 82 1.15 13.09 -9.67
N ASN A 83 0.46 13.95 -8.92
CA ASN A 83 -0.32 15.04 -9.47
C ASN A 83 0.62 16.10 -10.06
N ASN A 84 0.38 16.44 -11.33
CA ASN A 84 0.99 17.53 -12.06
C ASN A 84 -0.12 18.46 -12.56
N TYR A 85 0.26 19.69 -12.94
CA TYR A 85 -0.66 20.63 -13.56
C TYR A 85 -0.55 20.55 -15.09
N LEU A 86 -1.69 20.32 -15.75
CA LEU A 86 -1.83 20.42 -17.20
C LEU A 86 -2.83 21.54 -17.53
N GLY A 87 -2.33 22.75 -17.69
CA GLY A 87 -3.16 23.96 -17.68
C GLY A 87 -3.83 24.13 -16.33
N ASP A 88 -5.16 24.26 -16.31
CA ASP A 88 -5.95 24.44 -15.08
C ASP A 88 -6.46 23.12 -14.47
N LYS A 89 -5.93 21.97 -14.92
CA LYS A 89 -6.36 20.64 -14.47
C LYS A 89 -5.24 19.90 -13.75
N ASN A 90 -5.61 19.21 -12.68
CA ASN A 90 -4.77 18.22 -12.03
C ASN A 90 -4.74 16.93 -12.85
N THR A 91 -3.57 16.31 -13.00
CA THR A 91 -3.46 15.00 -13.66
C THR A 91 -4.02 13.87 -12.80
N VAL A 92 -4.09 14.07 -11.47
CA VAL A 92 -4.65 13.12 -10.50
C VAL A 92 -5.52 13.86 -9.48
N GLU A 93 -6.75 13.40 -9.29
CA GLU A 93 -7.71 13.97 -8.32
C GLU A 93 -8.39 12.87 -7.53
N PHE A 94 -8.74 13.12 -6.27
CA PHE A 94 -9.66 12.23 -5.57
C PHE A 94 -11.04 12.28 -6.22
N GLY A 95 -11.67 11.13 -6.36
CA GLY A 95 -12.98 11.04 -6.99
C GLY A 95 -13.29 9.63 -7.45
N PHE A 96 -14.58 9.30 -7.45
CA PHE A 96 -15.06 8.03 -7.96
C PHE A 96 -15.73 8.22 -9.32
N ASP A 97 -15.20 7.54 -10.33
CA ASP A 97 -15.79 7.43 -11.66
C ASP A 97 -16.60 6.14 -11.74
N GLN A 98 -17.92 6.28 -11.85
CA GLN A 98 -18.84 5.15 -11.89
C GLN A 98 -18.58 4.22 -13.08
N SER A 99 -18.00 4.72 -14.19
CA SER A 99 -17.60 3.89 -15.33
C SER A 99 -16.46 2.91 -15.01
N LYS A 100 -15.74 3.12 -13.90
CA LYS A 100 -14.64 2.26 -13.44
C LYS A 100 -15.06 1.33 -12.29
N GLU A 101 -16.31 1.39 -11.85
CA GLU A 101 -16.83 0.60 -10.72
C GLU A 101 -16.58 -0.90 -10.90
N GLU A 102 -16.91 -1.44 -12.07
CA GLU A 102 -16.72 -2.85 -12.39
C GLU A 102 -15.25 -3.30 -12.26
N VAL A 103 -14.30 -2.45 -12.66
CA VAL A 103 -12.86 -2.76 -12.56
C VAL A 103 -12.45 -2.90 -11.09
N PHE A 104 -12.92 -2.00 -10.22
CA PHE A 104 -12.64 -2.08 -8.78
C PHE A 104 -13.30 -3.31 -8.16
N ASP A 105 -14.57 -3.57 -8.47
CA ASP A 105 -15.31 -4.69 -7.90
C ASP A 105 -14.70 -6.03 -8.33
N LEU A 106 -14.36 -6.19 -9.62
CA LEU A 106 -13.66 -7.38 -10.12
C LEU A 106 -12.28 -7.54 -9.48
N ALA A 107 -11.50 -6.47 -9.37
CA ALA A 107 -10.17 -6.52 -8.74
C ALA A 107 -10.25 -6.91 -7.26
N LEU A 108 -11.19 -6.35 -6.51
CA LEU A 108 -11.38 -6.64 -5.09
C LEU A 108 -11.87 -8.06 -4.85
N ASN A 109 -12.85 -8.51 -5.65
CA ASN A 109 -13.36 -9.88 -5.58
C ASN A 109 -12.26 -10.88 -5.93
N PHE A 110 -11.51 -10.61 -7.00
CA PHE A 110 -10.37 -11.43 -7.40
C PHE A 110 -9.32 -11.48 -6.28
N PHE A 111 -8.84 -10.32 -5.81
CA PHE A 111 -7.84 -10.21 -4.76
C PHE A 111 -8.26 -10.97 -3.48
N CYS A 112 -9.48 -10.71 -2.97
CA CYS A 112 -9.95 -11.29 -1.72
C CYS A 112 -10.25 -12.79 -1.79
N SER A 113 -10.45 -13.34 -2.99
CA SER A 113 -10.70 -14.78 -3.20
C SER A 113 -9.44 -15.64 -3.18
N ASN A 114 -8.25 -15.03 -3.28
CA ASN A 114 -6.98 -15.75 -3.28
C ASN A 114 -6.55 -16.16 -1.87
N LYS A 115 -5.80 -17.26 -1.77
CA LYS A 115 -5.25 -17.79 -0.52
C LYS A 115 -3.79 -17.36 -0.36
N SER A 116 -3.55 -16.07 -0.13
CA SER A 116 -2.24 -15.52 0.20
C SER A 116 -2.28 -14.80 1.54
N PHE A 117 -1.17 -14.84 2.28
CA PHE A 117 -1.03 -14.07 3.52
C PHE A 117 -1.25 -12.57 3.28
N VAL A 118 -0.97 -12.07 2.07
CA VAL A 118 -1.17 -10.68 1.67
C VAL A 118 -2.64 -10.28 1.79
N VAL A 119 -3.56 -11.21 1.48
CA VAL A 119 -5.01 -10.99 1.63
C VAL A 119 -5.40 -10.89 3.10
N ASP A 120 -4.76 -11.66 3.98
CA ASP A 120 -5.03 -11.60 5.42
C ASP A 120 -4.45 -10.33 6.05
N VAL A 121 -3.28 -9.87 5.58
CA VAL A 121 -2.71 -8.57 5.96
C VAL A 121 -3.62 -7.43 5.49
N PHE A 122 -4.12 -7.49 4.24
CA PHE A 122 -5.09 -6.53 3.72
C PHE A 122 -6.33 -6.44 4.61
N LYS A 123 -6.95 -7.57 4.95
CA LYS A 123 -8.14 -7.60 5.83
C LYS A 123 -7.86 -7.06 7.23
N SER A 124 -6.61 -7.16 7.69
CA SER A 124 -6.20 -6.72 9.02
C SER A 124 -5.96 -5.22 9.10
N ILE A 125 -5.39 -4.62 8.04
CA ILE A 125 -4.97 -3.21 8.04
C ILE A 125 -5.95 -2.29 7.30
N VAL A 126 -6.40 -2.70 6.12
CA VAL A 126 -7.04 -1.78 5.18
C VAL A 126 -8.49 -1.54 5.58
N LYS A 127 -8.84 -0.27 5.77
CA LYS A 127 -10.19 0.19 6.06
C LYS A 127 -10.85 0.82 4.85
N ASN A 128 -10.06 1.54 4.05
CA ASN A 128 -10.57 2.25 2.88
C ASN A 128 -9.65 2.11 1.67
N ILE A 129 -10.27 2.08 0.50
CA ILE A 129 -9.71 2.31 -0.81
C ILE A 129 -10.33 3.62 -1.28
N ILE A 130 -9.45 4.60 -1.47
CA ILE A 130 -9.79 5.96 -1.90
C ILE A 130 -9.51 6.04 -3.40
N PRO A 131 -10.56 6.06 -4.25
CA PRO A 131 -10.39 6.11 -5.68
C PRO A 131 -9.82 7.46 -6.12
N MET A 132 -8.97 7.41 -7.13
CA MET A 132 -8.43 8.58 -7.81
C MET A 132 -8.83 8.56 -9.28
N ARG A 133 -9.31 9.71 -9.77
CA ARG A 133 -9.47 10.00 -11.19
C ARG A 133 -8.13 10.46 -11.75
N THR A 134 -7.86 10.05 -12.98
CA THR A 134 -6.62 10.40 -13.67
C THR A 134 -6.93 10.86 -15.08
N ILE A 135 -6.17 11.82 -15.58
CA ILE A 135 -6.19 12.16 -17.01
C ILE A 135 -5.47 11.04 -17.76
N GLU A 136 -6.20 10.33 -18.62
CA GLU A 136 -5.64 9.26 -19.44
C GLU A 136 -4.47 9.82 -20.29
N SER A 137 -3.42 9.00 -20.49
CA SER A 137 -2.14 9.35 -21.13
C SER A 137 -1.17 10.24 -20.35
N GLU A 138 -1.62 10.97 -19.33
CA GLU A 138 -0.74 11.80 -18.46
C GLU A 138 -0.19 11.03 -17.26
N VAL A 139 -0.75 9.85 -16.98
CA VAL A 139 -0.30 8.94 -15.93
C VAL A 139 0.10 7.58 -16.51
N ARG A 140 0.89 6.83 -15.74
CA ARG A 140 1.30 5.47 -16.08
C ARG A 140 0.07 4.58 -16.32
N LYS A 141 0.14 3.71 -17.34
CA LYS A 141 -1.00 2.87 -17.78
C LYS A 141 -1.39 1.83 -16.73
N GLU A 142 -0.46 1.46 -15.87
CA GLU A 142 -0.65 0.54 -14.76
C GLU A 142 -1.49 1.16 -13.62
N GLY A 143 -1.85 2.45 -13.71
CA GLY A 143 -2.60 3.17 -12.68
C GLY A 143 -1.70 3.72 -11.58
N VAL A 144 -2.15 4.77 -10.89
CA VAL A 144 -1.41 5.44 -9.80
C VAL A 144 -1.84 4.84 -8.46
N GLY A 145 -0.87 4.61 -7.59
CA GLY A 145 -1.06 4.08 -6.25
C GLY A 145 -0.26 4.89 -5.25
N ASN A 146 -0.77 5.04 -4.03
CA ASN A 146 -0.02 5.58 -2.90
C ASN A 146 -0.59 5.12 -1.56
N SER A 147 0.30 5.14 -0.58
CA SER A 147 0.06 4.90 0.83
C SER A 147 0.91 5.90 1.61
N ASN A 148 0.34 6.50 2.65
CA ASN A 148 1.06 7.48 3.47
C ASN A 148 0.86 7.22 4.97
N ARG A 149 1.76 7.79 5.79
CA ARG A 149 1.77 7.60 7.25
C ARG A 149 0.67 8.36 7.98
N GLU A 150 0.03 9.31 7.33
CA GLU A 150 -0.99 10.19 7.89
C GLU A 150 -2.42 9.66 7.65
N SER A 151 -2.52 8.55 6.91
CA SER A 151 -3.75 7.82 6.64
C SER A 151 -3.52 6.30 6.63
N ILE A 152 -2.87 5.74 7.66
CA ILE A 152 -2.61 4.30 7.75
C ILE A 152 -3.94 3.53 7.69
N GLY A 153 -4.02 2.55 6.80
CA GLY A 153 -5.25 1.81 6.48
C GLY A 153 -6.06 2.38 5.30
N ALA A 154 -5.63 3.48 4.67
CA ALA A 154 -6.18 3.96 3.40
C ALA A 154 -5.23 3.64 2.23
N LEU A 155 -5.76 3.00 1.18
CA LEU A 155 -5.06 2.82 -0.10
C LEU A 155 -5.60 3.82 -1.11
N TYR A 156 -4.75 4.66 -1.70
CA TYR A 156 -5.15 5.58 -2.76
C TYR A 156 -4.86 4.94 -4.10
N LEU A 157 -5.88 4.67 -4.91
CA LEU A 157 -5.73 3.91 -6.15
C LEU A 157 -6.51 4.54 -7.30
N SER A 158 -5.88 4.65 -8.47
CA SER A 158 -6.59 4.89 -9.73
C SER A 158 -6.81 3.58 -10.48
N ALA A 159 -7.89 3.51 -11.26
CA ALA A 159 -8.10 2.40 -12.17
C ALA A 159 -7.00 2.39 -13.26
N PRO A 160 -6.40 1.23 -13.57
CA PRO A 160 -5.44 1.12 -14.67
C PRO A 160 -6.13 1.27 -16.03
N SER A 161 -5.35 1.66 -17.04
CA SER A 161 -5.76 1.64 -18.44
C SER A 161 -5.14 0.47 -19.23
N ALA A 162 -4.07 -0.14 -18.72
CA ALA A 162 -3.47 -1.35 -19.28
C ALA A 162 -4.33 -2.59 -18.98
N GLU A 163 -4.53 -3.44 -20.00
CA GLU A 163 -5.20 -4.73 -19.83
C GLU A 163 -4.21 -5.83 -19.38
N PRO A 164 -4.65 -6.80 -18.56
CA PRO A 164 -5.98 -6.93 -17.94
C PRO A 164 -6.15 -6.03 -16.71
N LYS A 165 -7.09 -5.07 -16.78
CA LYS A 165 -7.23 -3.97 -15.79
C LYS A 165 -7.44 -4.46 -14.35
N HIS A 166 -8.34 -5.43 -14.17
CA HIS A 166 -8.70 -5.91 -12.83
C HIS A 166 -7.53 -6.66 -12.15
N LEU A 167 -6.74 -7.43 -12.91
CA LEU A 167 -5.55 -8.10 -12.38
C LEU A 167 -4.44 -7.10 -12.04
N GLN A 168 -4.20 -6.10 -12.91
CA GLN A 168 -3.25 -5.04 -12.61
C GLN A 168 -3.64 -4.26 -11.35
N LEU A 169 -4.93 -3.94 -11.18
CA LEU A 169 -5.42 -3.28 -9.98
C LEU A 169 -5.30 -4.16 -8.74
N ALA A 170 -5.55 -5.47 -8.84
CA ALA A 170 -5.33 -6.41 -7.74
C ALA A 170 -3.85 -6.47 -7.31
N ILE A 171 -2.93 -6.44 -8.27
CA ILE A 171 -1.49 -6.35 -8.00
C ILE A 171 -1.13 -4.99 -7.34
N ASN A 172 -1.75 -3.89 -7.78
CA ASN A 172 -1.57 -2.58 -7.14
C ASN A 172 -2.08 -2.58 -5.69
N ILE A 173 -3.18 -3.28 -5.39
CA ILE A 173 -3.64 -3.48 -4.00
C ILE A 173 -2.55 -4.19 -3.21
N ALA A 174 -1.98 -5.30 -3.71
CA ALA A 174 -0.89 -6.01 -3.04
C ALA A 174 0.32 -5.10 -2.76
N HIS A 175 0.69 -4.26 -3.73
CA HIS A 175 1.76 -3.27 -3.61
C HIS A 175 1.53 -2.31 -2.44
N GLU A 176 0.36 -1.69 -2.40
CA GLU A 176 0.02 -0.70 -1.38
C GLU A 176 -0.15 -1.35 0.01
N VAL A 177 -0.64 -2.60 0.08
CA VAL A 177 -0.68 -3.37 1.33
C VAL A 177 0.74 -3.58 1.89
N GLY A 178 1.73 -3.85 1.04
CA GLY A 178 3.13 -3.95 1.47
C GLY A 178 3.66 -2.65 2.08
N HIS A 179 3.31 -1.50 1.49
CA HIS A 179 3.63 -0.19 2.08
C HIS A 179 2.97 0.00 3.45
N GLN A 180 1.67 -0.29 3.57
CA GLN A 180 0.94 -0.19 4.83
C GLN A 180 1.54 -1.07 5.93
N ALA A 181 1.90 -2.31 5.60
CA ALA A 181 2.53 -3.24 6.54
C ALA A 181 3.85 -2.69 7.10
N LEU A 182 4.73 -2.17 6.24
CA LEU A 182 5.99 -1.58 6.69
C LEU A 182 5.76 -0.27 7.47
N MET A 183 4.81 0.56 7.05
CA MET A 183 4.46 1.79 7.79
C MET A 183 3.96 1.49 9.20
N LEU A 184 3.22 0.40 9.40
CA LEU A 184 2.80 -0.02 10.74
C LEU A 184 3.99 -0.34 11.64
N TYR A 185 4.97 -1.10 11.17
CA TYR A 185 6.21 -1.30 11.93
C TYR A 185 6.91 0.02 12.24
N GLN A 186 6.90 0.96 11.31
CA GLN A 186 7.44 2.32 11.49
C GLN A 186 6.71 3.17 12.53
N THR A 187 5.52 2.77 12.99
CA THR A 187 4.83 3.44 14.11
C THR A 187 5.44 3.09 15.47
N SER A 188 6.16 1.97 15.57
CA SER A 188 6.75 1.47 16.82
C SER A 188 8.26 1.62 16.88
N ASP A 189 8.96 1.45 15.75
CA ASP A 189 10.41 1.59 15.67
C ASP A 189 10.84 2.09 14.28
N SER A 190 11.96 2.78 14.21
CA SER A 190 12.63 3.02 12.93
C SER A 190 13.09 1.67 12.35
N ILE A 191 13.08 1.54 11.02
CA ILE A 191 13.53 0.31 10.33
C ILE A 191 15.01 0.42 9.96
N ILE A 192 15.39 1.56 9.42
CA ILE A 192 16.77 1.89 9.05
C ILE A 192 17.25 2.92 10.06
N HIS A 193 18.52 2.85 10.46
CA HIS A 193 19.10 3.85 11.36
C HIS A 193 18.91 5.26 10.76
N PRO A 194 18.51 6.27 11.56
CA PRO A 194 18.20 7.61 11.05
C PRO A 194 19.28 8.23 10.16
N ALA A 195 20.56 8.00 10.48
CA ALA A 195 21.71 8.49 9.71
C ALA A 195 21.82 7.90 8.28
N GLU A 196 21.16 6.77 8.01
CA GLU A 196 21.22 6.05 6.73
C GLU A 196 19.96 6.30 5.87
N LEU A 197 18.92 6.96 6.39
CA LEU A 197 17.62 7.08 5.71
C LEU A 197 17.72 7.73 4.32
N THR A 198 18.59 8.73 4.18
CA THR A 198 18.78 9.50 2.94
C THR A 198 19.87 8.93 2.05
N ARG A 199 20.54 7.85 2.47
CA ARG A 199 21.57 7.22 1.65
C ARG A 199 20.92 6.64 0.39
N ASN A 200 21.55 6.88 -0.75
CA ASN A 200 21.06 6.37 -2.02
C ASN A 200 21.26 4.85 -2.08
N VAL A 201 20.15 4.16 -2.38
CA VAL A 201 20.09 2.72 -2.66
C VAL A 201 19.30 2.55 -3.95
N TYR A 202 19.80 1.71 -4.85
CA TYR A 202 19.12 1.42 -6.10
C TYR A 202 17.72 0.88 -5.85
N SER A 203 16.74 1.36 -6.62
CA SER A 203 15.37 0.85 -6.59
C SER A 203 15.10 0.12 -7.91
N ALA A 204 15.02 -1.21 -7.89
CA ALA A 204 14.71 -2.00 -9.09
C ALA A 204 13.34 -1.63 -9.72
N VAL A 205 12.39 -1.19 -8.90
CA VAL A 205 11.06 -0.74 -9.34
C VAL A 205 11.14 0.56 -10.14
N ARG A 206 11.94 1.54 -9.68
CA ARG A 206 12.08 2.84 -10.33
C ARG A 206 13.28 2.93 -11.28
N ARG A 207 14.14 1.91 -11.26
CA ARG A 207 15.41 1.81 -12.00
C ARG A 207 16.32 3.02 -11.78
N THR A 208 16.34 3.52 -10.55
CA THR A 208 17.11 4.70 -10.15
C THR A 208 17.46 4.63 -8.67
N ASP A 209 18.46 5.41 -8.26
CA ASP A 209 18.83 5.57 -6.85
C ASP A 209 17.84 6.45 -6.11
N ARG A 210 17.44 6.02 -4.92
CA ARG A 210 16.52 6.76 -4.04
C ARG A 210 16.94 6.61 -2.57
N PRO A 211 16.42 7.46 -1.66
CA PRO A 211 16.64 7.30 -0.24
C PRO A 211 16.37 5.87 0.23
N ALA A 212 17.27 5.31 1.05
CA ALA A 212 17.26 3.91 1.47
C ALA A 212 15.88 3.46 1.98
N ILE A 213 15.18 4.32 2.73
CA ILE A 213 13.85 3.98 3.25
C ILE A 213 12.78 3.87 2.16
N GLN A 214 12.86 4.70 1.11
CA GLN A 214 11.95 4.61 -0.04
C GLN A 214 12.23 3.34 -0.85
N SER A 215 13.51 3.01 -1.05
CA SER A 215 13.91 1.78 -1.73
C SER A 215 13.51 0.53 -0.93
N PHE A 216 13.57 0.58 0.41
CA PHE A 216 13.16 -0.54 1.27
C PHE A 216 11.64 -0.74 1.27
N HIS A 217 10.88 0.36 1.28
CA HIS A 217 9.43 0.33 1.02
C HIS A 217 9.10 -0.33 -0.31
N ALA A 218 9.81 0.02 -1.39
CA ALA A 218 9.62 -0.61 -2.69
C ALA A 218 9.97 -2.11 -2.68
N LEU A 219 11.04 -2.51 -1.99
CA LEU A 219 11.42 -3.92 -1.83
C LEU A 219 10.30 -4.73 -1.15
N VAL A 220 9.76 -4.23 -0.03
CA VAL A 220 8.65 -4.89 0.69
C VAL A 220 7.40 -4.98 -0.19
N ALA A 221 7.04 -3.91 -0.89
CA ALA A 221 5.91 -3.91 -1.80
C ALA A 221 6.06 -4.98 -2.91
N VAL A 222 7.26 -5.15 -3.48
CA VAL A 222 7.49 -6.20 -4.49
C VAL A 222 7.41 -7.61 -3.91
N VAL A 223 7.81 -7.83 -2.66
CA VAL A 223 7.61 -9.14 -1.99
C VAL A 223 6.12 -9.46 -1.88
N TYR A 224 5.30 -8.49 -1.49
CA TYR A 224 3.85 -8.65 -1.39
C TYR A 224 3.20 -8.90 -2.77
N MET A 225 3.60 -8.14 -3.80
CA MET A 225 3.14 -8.37 -5.17
C MET A 225 3.50 -9.77 -5.68
N ARG A 226 4.76 -10.20 -5.46
CA ARG A 226 5.24 -11.51 -5.89
C ARG A 226 4.47 -12.62 -5.20
N ASP A 227 4.29 -12.56 -3.88
CA ASP A 227 3.57 -13.59 -3.14
C ASP A 227 2.11 -13.69 -3.58
N PHE A 228 1.44 -12.55 -3.72
CA PHE A 228 0.08 -12.49 -4.24
C PHE A 228 -0.02 -13.16 -5.61
N VAL A 229 0.83 -12.77 -6.56
CA VAL A 229 0.87 -13.33 -7.92
C VAL A 229 1.17 -14.84 -7.92
N ALA A 230 2.10 -15.29 -7.07
CA ALA A 230 2.43 -16.70 -6.94
C ALA A 230 1.28 -17.54 -6.36
N SER A 231 0.36 -16.92 -5.61
CA SER A 231 -0.80 -17.59 -5.03
C SER A 231 -1.99 -17.74 -5.99
N ILE A 232 -1.95 -17.08 -7.15
CA ILE A 232 -3.07 -17.06 -8.09
C ILE A 232 -3.27 -18.43 -8.73
N ASP A 233 -4.48 -18.94 -8.63
CA ASP A 233 -4.91 -20.16 -9.32
C ASP A 233 -5.11 -19.90 -10.82
N LEU A 234 -4.06 -20.19 -11.60
CA LEU A 234 -4.04 -20.00 -13.04
C LEU A 234 -5.14 -20.78 -13.78
N SER A 235 -5.72 -21.83 -13.19
CA SER A 235 -6.78 -22.61 -13.85
C SER A 235 -8.07 -21.81 -14.06
N LYS A 236 -8.24 -20.71 -13.32
CA LYS A 236 -9.42 -19.83 -13.39
C LYS A 236 -9.26 -18.68 -14.38
N LEU A 237 -8.12 -18.59 -15.06
CA LEU A 237 -7.76 -17.49 -15.94
C LEU A 237 -7.80 -17.92 -17.41
N ASN A 238 -8.04 -16.96 -18.30
CA ASN A 238 -7.82 -17.18 -19.74
C ASN A 238 -6.31 -17.13 -20.09
N GLU A 239 -5.92 -17.54 -21.30
CA GLU A 239 -4.49 -17.61 -21.67
C GLU A 239 -3.78 -16.26 -21.63
N SER A 240 -4.43 -15.17 -22.04
CA SER A 240 -3.83 -13.82 -21.98
C SER A 240 -3.57 -13.39 -20.53
N GLU A 241 -4.47 -13.72 -19.61
CA GLU A 241 -4.33 -13.43 -18.19
C GLU A 241 -3.24 -14.31 -17.55
N LYS A 242 -3.17 -15.59 -17.92
CA LYS A 242 -2.09 -16.49 -17.48
C LYS A 242 -0.72 -15.95 -17.87
N ASP A 243 -0.57 -15.52 -19.12
CA ASP A 243 0.69 -14.98 -19.61
C ASP A 243 1.05 -13.66 -18.95
N PHE A 244 0.05 -12.80 -18.69
CA PHE A 244 0.24 -11.61 -17.88
C PHE A 244 0.77 -11.95 -16.48
N ILE A 245 0.10 -12.86 -15.75
CA ILE A 245 0.51 -13.27 -14.39
C ILE A 245 1.90 -13.91 -14.37
N ARG A 246 2.22 -14.78 -15.33
CA ARG A 246 3.57 -15.38 -15.46
C ARG A 246 4.63 -14.32 -15.70
N THR A 247 4.35 -13.35 -16.58
CA THR A 247 5.27 -12.25 -16.89
C THR A 247 5.53 -11.39 -15.65
N GLN A 248 4.47 -11.01 -14.93
CA GLN A 248 4.58 -10.26 -13.68
C GLN A 248 5.39 -11.04 -12.63
N HIS A 249 5.14 -12.33 -12.47
CA HIS A 249 5.87 -13.18 -11.52
C HIS A 249 7.38 -13.19 -11.79
N ILE A 250 7.78 -13.43 -13.05
CA ILE A 250 9.19 -13.43 -13.46
C ILE A 250 9.83 -12.05 -13.23
N GLN A 251 9.11 -10.99 -13.61
CA GLN A 251 9.58 -9.62 -13.44
C GLN A 251 9.83 -9.27 -11.95
N PHE A 252 8.92 -9.65 -11.06
CA PHE A 252 9.08 -9.38 -9.63
C PHE A 252 10.24 -10.17 -9.01
N ILE A 253 10.42 -11.45 -9.38
CA ILE A 253 11.59 -12.23 -8.96
C ILE A 253 12.89 -11.53 -9.39
N SER A 254 12.96 -11.07 -10.64
CA SER A 254 14.11 -10.35 -11.16
C SER A 254 14.39 -9.05 -10.37
N TRP A 255 13.36 -8.27 -10.07
CA TRP A 255 13.50 -7.04 -9.26
C TRP A 255 13.96 -7.31 -7.83
N LEU A 256 13.44 -8.37 -7.19
CA LEU A 256 13.84 -8.75 -5.83
C LEU A 256 15.32 -9.13 -5.76
N LYS A 257 15.77 -10.02 -6.67
CA LYS A 257 17.17 -10.47 -6.74
C LYS A 257 18.13 -9.33 -7.04
N ALA A 258 17.73 -8.38 -7.90
CA ALA A 258 18.55 -7.22 -8.24
C ALA A 258 18.70 -6.21 -7.08
N ASN A 259 17.76 -6.16 -6.13
CA ASN A 259 17.69 -5.08 -5.13
C ASN A 259 18.16 -5.51 -3.73
N ILE A 260 17.92 -6.77 -3.33
CA ILE A 260 18.11 -7.21 -1.94
C ILE A 260 19.55 -7.07 -1.42
N TRP A 261 20.53 -7.21 -2.31
CA TRP A 261 21.95 -7.17 -1.97
C TRP A 261 22.47 -5.76 -1.68
N ASP A 262 21.86 -4.72 -2.27
CA ASP A 262 22.29 -3.34 -2.06
C ASP A 262 22.04 -2.87 -0.62
N PHE A 263 21.08 -3.48 0.07
CA PHE A 263 20.80 -3.24 1.48
C PHE A 263 21.83 -3.83 2.44
N LYS A 264 22.76 -4.69 2.01
CA LYS A 264 23.82 -5.20 2.91
C LYS A 264 24.73 -4.10 3.47
N LYS A 265 24.78 -2.95 2.81
CA LYS A 265 25.57 -1.78 3.21
C LYS A 265 24.80 -0.79 4.08
N ILE A 266 23.52 -1.04 4.31
CA ILE A 266 22.63 -0.20 5.12
C ILE A 266 22.61 -0.71 6.56
N THR A 267 22.75 0.22 7.49
CA THR A 267 22.63 -0.10 8.91
C THR A 267 21.14 -0.10 9.32
N PHE A 268 20.62 -1.27 9.67
CA PHE A 268 19.25 -1.44 10.17
C PHE A 268 19.19 -1.35 11.70
N THR A 269 18.04 -0.96 12.24
CA THR A 269 17.73 -1.15 13.67
C THR A 269 17.55 -2.64 13.96
N GLU A 270 17.33 -3.03 15.22
CA GLU A 270 17.09 -4.43 15.57
C GLU A 270 15.85 -5.00 14.83
N VAL A 271 14.71 -4.33 14.93
CA VAL A 271 13.49 -4.73 14.22
C VAL A 271 13.71 -4.72 12.71
N GLY A 272 14.37 -3.69 12.19
CA GLY A 272 14.68 -3.60 10.77
C GLY A 272 15.58 -4.71 10.27
N LYS A 273 16.56 -5.15 11.07
CA LYS A 273 17.46 -6.25 10.73
C LYS A 273 16.73 -7.58 10.67
N MET A 274 15.82 -7.83 11.63
CA MET A 274 14.99 -9.05 11.62
C MET A 274 14.10 -9.11 10.39
N ILE A 275 13.51 -7.97 9.99
CA ILE A 275 12.73 -7.86 8.76
C ILE A 275 13.63 -8.07 7.54
N TYR A 276 14.78 -7.40 7.46
CA TYR A 276 15.70 -7.54 6.34
C TYR A 276 16.17 -8.98 6.16
N ASP A 277 16.55 -9.67 7.24
CA ASP A 277 17.01 -11.06 7.19
C ASP A 277 15.92 -12.01 6.69
N GLU A 278 14.68 -11.83 7.16
CA GLU A 278 13.55 -12.58 6.63
C GLU A 278 13.36 -12.35 5.13
N LEU A 279 13.39 -11.10 4.66
CA LEU A 279 13.25 -10.79 3.25
C LEU A 279 14.41 -11.36 2.43
N PHE A 280 15.63 -11.31 2.97
CA PHE A 280 16.82 -11.88 2.34
C PHE A 280 16.65 -13.38 2.15
N ASP A 281 16.30 -14.11 3.21
CA ASP A 281 16.12 -15.56 3.13
C ASP A 281 14.92 -15.97 2.26
N TYR A 282 13.83 -15.19 2.28
CA TYR A 282 12.71 -15.37 1.36
C TYR A 282 13.18 -15.25 -0.11
N ILE A 283 13.94 -14.20 -0.44
CA ILE A 283 14.38 -13.92 -1.82
C ILE A 283 15.45 -14.89 -2.31
N GLU A 284 16.32 -15.39 -1.43
CA GLU A 284 17.32 -16.41 -1.80
C GLU A 284 16.68 -17.80 -1.99
N SER A 285 15.48 -18.04 -1.43
CA SER A 285 14.76 -19.32 -1.58
C SER A 285 13.94 -19.45 -2.87
N ILE A 286 13.76 -18.36 -3.63
CA ILE A 286 12.96 -18.30 -4.88
C ILE A 286 13.84 -18.32 -6.13
#